data_AF-A0A3N8A555-F1
#
_entry.id   AF-A0A3N8A555-F1
#
_cell.length_a   1.000
_cell.length_b   1.000
_cell.length_c   1.000
_cell.angle_alpha   90.00
_cell.angle_beta   90.00
_cell.angle_gamma   90.00
#
_symmetry.space_group_name_H-M   'P 1'
#
loop_
_entity.id
_entity.type
_entity.pdbx_description
1 polymer ?
#
loop_
_entity_poly.entity_id
_entity_poly.type
_entity_poly.pdbx_seq_one_letter_code
_entity_poly.pdbx_strand_id
1 'polypeptide(L)'
;MLLPAMFGIAQKLAGLRAGDPFNSPWLSAWRATSWFLKRVPEGMRGGLALEALRQTKALSIAAILIHLNDPADRKEGENDAFDPALDTDTVEAMKVEWLRLMRSRAADVDALIVEPDLMSLLYRWRDYAGSLDEPREWMVEAIRTDEGFARMATRMMSRGTVHAWGDRVSTPHNTFDKQTIDDFVGIDVAKVRCDALDPAEFPEHGEALRTLRRSVDIWLGLRERDPFDF
;
A
#
# COMPACT_ATOMS: atom_id res chain seq x y z
N MET A 1 -13.38 -24.58 3.62
CA MET A 1 -11.97 -24.90 3.30
C MET A 1 -11.05 -24.00 4.11
N LEU A 2 -9.82 -24.45 4.43
CA LEU A 2 -8.89 -23.73 5.30
C LEU A 2 -8.25 -22.49 4.63
N LEU A 3 -7.92 -22.56 3.35
CA LEU A 3 -7.20 -21.49 2.65
C LEU A 3 -7.97 -20.13 2.61
N PRO A 4 -9.28 -20.08 2.33
CA PRO A 4 -10.05 -18.84 2.47
C PRO A 4 -10.02 -18.25 3.89
N ALA A 5 -10.04 -19.09 4.93
CA ALA A 5 -9.93 -18.62 6.31
C ALA A 5 -8.54 -17.99 6.57
N MET A 6 -7.47 -18.59 6.05
CA MET A 6 -6.12 -18.04 6.14
C MET A 6 -5.98 -16.70 5.42
N PHE A 7 -6.56 -16.57 4.22
CA PHE A 7 -6.63 -15.30 3.48
C PHE A 7 -7.34 -14.22 4.29
N GLY A 8 -8.51 -14.55 4.86
CA GLY A 8 -9.29 -13.62 5.67
C GLY A 8 -8.56 -13.18 6.95
N ILE A 9 -7.83 -14.09 7.62
CA ILE A 9 -7.01 -13.76 8.79
C ILE A 9 -5.83 -12.88 8.38
N ALA A 10 -5.10 -13.25 7.33
CA ALA A 10 -3.95 -12.48 6.86
C ALA A 10 -4.37 -11.06 6.46
N GLN A 11 -5.46 -10.91 5.69
CA GLN A 11 -5.96 -9.60 5.25
C GLN A 11 -6.25 -8.66 6.43
N LYS A 12 -6.84 -9.17 7.52
CA LYS A 12 -7.11 -8.36 8.72
C LYS A 12 -5.85 -7.85 9.41
N LEU A 13 -4.71 -8.48 9.14
CA LEU A 13 -3.41 -8.09 9.68
C LEU A 13 -2.65 -7.16 8.71
N ALA A 14 -3.17 -6.94 7.49
CA ALA A 14 -2.60 -6.00 6.54
C ALA A 14 -2.63 -4.59 7.15
N GLY A 15 -1.49 -3.90 7.10
CA GLY A 15 -1.32 -2.54 7.64
C GLY A 15 -1.17 -2.44 9.16
N LEU A 16 -1.21 -3.54 9.92
CA LEU A 16 -0.72 -3.57 11.32
C LEU A 16 0.82 -3.59 11.37
N ARG A 17 1.48 -2.71 10.61
CA ARG A 17 2.95 -2.60 10.50
C ARG A 17 3.58 -1.85 11.68
N ALA A 18 2.88 -1.76 12.82
CA ALA A 18 3.44 -1.19 14.04
C ALA A 18 4.34 -2.24 14.72
N GLY A 19 5.65 -2.15 14.53
CA GLY A 19 6.63 -3.00 15.23
C GLY A 19 7.82 -3.45 14.37
N ASP A 20 8.67 -4.29 14.99
CA ASP A 20 9.85 -4.93 14.39
C ASP A 20 9.52 -5.55 13.01
N PRO A 21 10.18 -5.13 11.92
CA PRO A 21 9.99 -5.66 10.56
C PRO A 21 10.13 -7.19 10.46
N PHE A 22 10.88 -7.80 11.37
CA PHE A 22 11.17 -9.23 11.38
C PHE A 22 10.18 -10.06 12.21
N ASN A 23 9.29 -9.43 12.99
CA ASN A 23 8.34 -10.09 13.92
C ASN A 23 6.92 -9.49 13.89
N SER A 24 6.40 -9.18 12.71
CA SER A 24 5.00 -8.72 12.60
C SER A 24 4.00 -9.89 12.48
N PRO A 25 2.80 -9.79 13.08
CA PRO A 25 1.71 -10.74 12.86
C PRO A 25 1.37 -10.92 11.37
N TRP A 26 1.50 -9.85 10.59
CA TRP A 26 1.36 -9.87 9.13
C TRP A 26 2.36 -10.83 8.47
N LEU A 27 3.65 -10.74 8.84
CA LEU A 27 4.70 -11.61 8.33
C LEU A 27 4.42 -13.09 8.60
N SER A 28 4.03 -13.40 9.83
CA SER A 28 3.66 -14.75 10.23
C SER A 28 2.45 -15.28 9.44
N ALA A 29 1.43 -14.45 9.22
CA ALA A 29 0.21 -14.87 8.53
C ALA A 29 0.44 -15.17 7.05
N TRP A 30 1.16 -14.31 6.32
CA TRP A 30 1.42 -14.58 4.91
C TRP A 30 2.40 -15.75 4.72
N ARG A 31 3.41 -15.90 5.60
CA ARG A 31 4.33 -17.05 5.55
C ARG A 31 3.61 -18.36 5.80
N ALA A 32 2.74 -18.40 6.82
CA ALA A 32 1.92 -19.58 7.09
C ALA A 32 1.04 -19.95 5.90
N THR A 33 0.45 -18.95 5.23
CA THR A 33 -0.37 -19.14 4.03
C THR A 33 0.45 -19.73 2.88
N SER A 34 1.63 -19.16 2.60
CA SER A 34 2.56 -19.67 1.57
C SER A 34 3.03 -21.10 1.86
N TRP A 35 3.41 -21.40 3.11
CA TRP A 35 3.82 -22.76 3.50
C TRP A 35 2.68 -23.77 3.44
N PHE A 36 1.47 -23.38 3.84
CA PHE A 36 0.30 -24.25 3.68
C PHE A 36 0.08 -24.58 2.20
N LEU A 37 0.17 -23.59 1.32
CA LEU A 37 0.01 -23.79 -0.12
C LEU A 37 1.04 -24.78 -0.69
N LYS A 38 2.30 -24.72 -0.25
CA LYS A 38 3.34 -25.69 -0.64
C LYS A 38 3.03 -27.13 -0.21
N ARG A 39 2.26 -27.33 0.87
CA ARG A 39 1.84 -28.67 1.34
C ARG A 39 0.65 -29.25 0.57
N VAL A 40 -0.08 -28.42 -0.17
CA VAL A 40 -1.17 -28.87 -1.05
C VAL A 40 -0.55 -29.55 -2.29
N PRO A 41 -1.16 -30.62 -2.83
CA PRO A 41 -0.73 -31.21 -4.11
C PRO A 41 -0.65 -30.15 -5.21
N GLU A 42 0.45 -30.13 -5.96
CA GLU A 42 0.80 -29.07 -6.92
C GLU A 42 -0.35 -28.71 -7.86
N GLY A 43 -0.94 -29.71 -8.52
CA GLY A 43 -2.06 -29.52 -9.47
C GLY A 43 -3.36 -28.96 -8.86
N MET A 44 -3.46 -28.84 -7.53
CA MET A 44 -4.61 -28.22 -6.86
C MET A 44 -4.33 -26.79 -6.37
N ARG A 45 -3.06 -26.39 -6.24
CA ARG A 45 -2.66 -25.15 -5.56
C ARG A 45 -3.29 -23.91 -6.21
N GLY A 46 -3.16 -23.79 -7.54
CA GLY A 46 -3.65 -22.63 -8.26
C GLY A 46 -5.15 -22.45 -8.17
N GLY A 47 -5.92 -23.52 -8.39
CA GLY A 47 -7.38 -23.49 -8.25
C GLY A 47 -7.83 -23.06 -6.85
N LEU A 48 -7.17 -23.57 -5.80
CA LEU A 48 -7.49 -23.19 -4.42
C LEU A 48 -7.12 -21.73 -4.09
N ALA A 49 -5.97 -21.24 -4.58
CA ALA A 49 -5.53 -19.86 -4.35
C ALA A 49 -6.45 -18.85 -5.04
N LEU A 50 -6.82 -19.10 -6.31
CA LEU A 50 -7.79 -18.29 -7.06
C LEU A 50 -9.16 -18.28 -6.39
N GLU A 51 -9.65 -19.44 -5.95
CA GLU A 51 -10.95 -19.51 -5.28
C GLU A 51 -10.92 -18.79 -3.93
N ALA A 52 -9.84 -18.93 -3.15
CA ALA A 52 -9.66 -18.19 -1.91
C ALA A 52 -9.64 -16.67 -2.15
N LEU A 53 -8.95 -16.19 -3.19
CA LEU A 53 -8.97 -14.77 -3.58
C LEU A 53 -10.38 -14.31 -3.94
N ARG A 54 -11.10 -15.05 -4.79
CA ARG A 54 -12.47 -14.69 -5.22
C ARG A 54 -13.44 -14.60 -4.04
N GLN A 55 -13.40 -15.58 -3.14
CA GLN A 55 -14.29 -15.64 -1.98
C GLN A 55 -14.01 -14.53 -0.97
N THR A 56 -12.74 -14.28 -0.69
CA THR A 56 -12.34 -13.38 0.40
C THR A 56 -12.12 -11.94 -0.05
N LYS A 57 -11.84 -11.74 -1.34
CA LYS A 57 -11.44 -10.45 -1.93
C LYS A 57 -10.25 -9.81 -1.21
N ALA A 58 -9.35 -10.65 -0.69
CA ALA A 58 -8.23 -10.28 0.15
C ALA A 58 -7.01 -9.84 -0.69
N LEU A 59 -7.02 -8.56 -1.11
CA LEU A 59 -6.05 -7.99 -2.04
C LEU A 59 -4.61 -8.03 -1.52
N SER A 60 -4.38 -7.72 -0.24
CA SER A 60 -3.02 -7.58 0.32
C SER A 60 -2.28 -8.92 0.36
N ILE A 61 -2.94 -9.97 0.87
CA ILE A 61 -2.34 -11.32 0.91
C ILE A 61 -2.17 -11.90 -0.49
N ALA A 62 -3.12 -11.67 -1.39
CA ALA A 62 -2.99 -12.11 -2.76
C ALA A 62 -1.81 -11.43 -3.48
N ALA A 63 -1.59 -10.13 -3.27
CA ALA A 63 -0.45 -9.41 -3.84
C ALA A 63 0.89 -9.98 -3.32
N ILE A 64 0.98 -10.36 -2.04
CA ILE A 64 2.17 -11.04 -1.50
C ILE A 64 2.35 -12.42 -2.12
N LEU A 65 1.29 -13.21 -2.26
CA LEU A 65 1.37 -14.53 -2.90
C LEU A 65 1.78 -14.41 -4.37
N ILE A 66 1.26 -13.44 -5.12
CA ILE A 66 1.69 -13.15 -6.49
C ILE A 66 3.19 -12.85 -6.48
N HIS A 67 3.64 -11.88 -5.68
CA HIS A 67 5.05 -11.47 -5.60
C HIS A 67 6.01 -12.63 -5.30
N LEU A 68 5.65 -13.53 -4.38
CA LEU A 68 6.50 -14.66 -4.00
C LEU A 68 6.61 -15.75 -5.07
N ASN A 69 5.70 -15.75 -6.05
CA ASN A 69 5.63 -16.77 -7.09
C ASN A 69 5.90 -16.22 -8.49
N ASP A 70 6.03 -14.89 -8.63
CA ASP A 70 6.26 -14.24 -9.91
C ASP A 70 7.76 -14.23 -10.27
N PRO A 71 8.17 -14.91 -11.35
CA PRO A 71 9.56 -14.86 -11.80
C PRO A 71 10.01 -13.45 -12.23
N ALA A 72 9.10 -12.56 -12.61
CA ALA A 72 9.44 -11.18 -13.00
C ALA A 72 9.84 -10.30 -11.81
N ASP A 73 9.41 -10.65 -10.60
CA ASP A 73 9.72 -9.91 -9.37
C ASP A 73 11.10 -10.28 -8.78
N ARG A 74 11.87 -11.11 -9.49
CA ARG A 74 13.18 -11.57 -9.04
C ARG A 74 14.29 -10.57 -9.38
N LYS A 75 15.20 -10.39 -8.44
CA LYS A 75 16.44 -9.63 -8.67
C LYS A 75 17.44 -10.49 -9.46
N GLU A 76 18.13 -9.86 -10.39
CA GLU A 76 19.21 -10.47 -11.16
C GLU A 76 20.29 -11.01 -10.19
N GLY A 77 20.61 -12.31 -10.28
CA GLY A 77 21.63 -12.97 -9.47
C GLY A 77 21.14 -13.86 -8.32
N GLU A 78 19.83 -13.91 -8.00
CA GLU A 78 19.32 -14.75 -6.92
C GLU A 78 18.97 -16.21 -7.35
N ASN A 79 19.74 -16.85 -8.22
CA ASN A 79 19.26 -18.06 -8.93
C ASN A 79 19.05 -19.34 -8.09
N ASP A 80 19.63 -19.48 -6.90
CA ASP A 80 19.77 -20.83 -6.30
C ASP A 80 18.62 -21.28 -5.37
N ALA A 81 17.58 -20.47 -5.13
CA ALA A 81 16.53 -20.79 -4.16
C ALA A 81 15.07 -20.45 -4.57
N PHE A 82 14.80 -20.25 -5.87
CA PHE A 82 13.42 -20.00 -6.32
C PHE A 82 12.61 -21.29 -6.38
N ASP A 83 11.78 -21.47 -5.38
CA ASP A 83 10.86 -22.59 -5.23
C ASP A 83 9.43 -22.03 -5.12
N PRO A 84 8.79 -21.65 -6.25
CA PRO A 84 7.44 -21.10 -6.24
C PRO A 84 6.42 -22.19 -5.87
N ALA A 85 5.45 -21.81 -5.05
CA ALA A 85 4.29 -22.64 -4.76
C ALA A 85 3.29 -22.68 -5.93
N LEU A 86 3.24 -21.64 -6.77
CA LEU A 86 2.31 -21.46 -7.87
C LEU A 86 3.06 -21.39 -9.21
N ASP A 87 2.50 -22.01 -10.24
CA ASP A 87 2.96 -21.85 -11.62
C ASP A 87 2.65 -20.46 -12.18
N THR A 88 3.35 -20.10 -13.26
CA THR A 88 3.21 -18.79 -13.94
C THR A 88 1.80 -18.53 -14.43
N ASP A 89 1.11 -19.52 -14.98
CA ASP A 89 -0.27 -19.36 -15.49
C ASP A 89 -1.22 -18.98 -14.36
N THR A 90 -1.05 -19.60 -13.19
CA THR A 90 -1.80 -19.26 -11.97
C THR A 90 -1.48 -17.85 -11.50
N VAL A 91 -0.21 -17.44 -11.49
CA VAL A 91 0.21 -16.10 -11.09
C VAL A 91 -0.46 -15.04 -11.97
N GLU A 92 -0.44 -15.23 -13.29
CA GLU A 92 -1.11 -14.32 -14.23
C GLU A 92 -2.63 -14.30 -14.03
N ALA A 93 -3.26 -15.47 -13.84
CA ALA A 93 -4.69 -15.54 -13.53
C ALA A 93 -5.05 -14.83 -12.21
N MET A 94 -4.18 -14.91 -11.20
CA MET A 94 -4.36 -14.19 -9.95
C MET A 94 -4.20 -12.67 -10.12
N LYS A 95 -3.25 -12.18 -10.93
CA LYS A 95 -3.12 -10.74 -11.25
C LYS A 95 -4.39 -10.20 -11.92
N VAL A 96 -4.94 -10.94 -12.89
CA VAL A 96 -6.19 -10.58 -13.58
C VAL A 96 -7.36 -10.50 -12.60
N GLU A 97 -7.51 -11.51 -11.74
CA GLU A 97 -8.57 -11.52 -10.72
C GLU A 97 -8.37 -10.42 -9.67
N TRP A 98 -7.14 -10.16 -9.27
CA TRP A 98 -6.78 -9.09 -8.35
C TRP A 98 -7.18 -7.72 -8.91
N LEU A 99 -6.86 -7.44 -10.19
CA LEU A 99 -7.26 -6.19 -10.85
C LEU A 99 -8.77 -6.04 -10.93
N ARG A 100 -9.48 -7.12 -11.27
CA ARG A 100 -10.96 -7.13 -11.29
C ARG A 100 -11.53 -6.71 -9.93
N LEU A 101 -10.99 -7.26 -8.84
CA LEU A 101 -11.40 -6.96 -7.48
C LEU A 101 -11.01 -5.54 -7.05
N MET A 102 -9.81 -5.09 -7.40
CA MET A 102 -9.33 -3.73 -7.12
C MET A 102 -10.21 -2.70 -7.81
N ARG A 103 -10.47 -2.83 -9.11
CA ARG A 103 -11.39 -1.96 -9.88
C ARG A 103 -12.80 -1.96 -9.31
N SER A 104 -13.31 -3.13 -8.90
CA SER A 104 -14.61 -3.23 -8.25
C SER A 104 -14.66 -2.50 -6.91
N ARG A 105 -13.56 -2.46 -6.15
CA ARG A 105 -13.47 -1.72 -4.88
C ARG A 105 -13.27 -0.24 -5.11
N ALA A 106 -12.50 0.13 -6.14
CA ALA A 106 -12.23 1.51 -6.53
C ALA A 106 -13.48 2.27 -7.02
N ALA A 107 -14.53 1.55 -7.45
CA ALA A 107 -15.82 2.14 -7.79
C ALA A 107 -16.51 2.84 -6.59
N ASP A 108 -16.10 2.52 -5.36
CA ASP A 108 -16.48 3.21 -4.13
C ASP A 108 -15.22 3.79 -3.47
N VAL A 109 -15.04 5.11 -3.59
CA VAL A 109 -13.89 5.82 -3.02
C VAL A 109 -13.77 5.58 -1.52
N ASP A 110 -14.90 5.57 -0.80
CA ASP A 110 -14.91 5.41 0.65
C ASP A 110 -14.53 3.98 1.06
N ALA A 111 -14.91 2.99 0.26
CA ALA A 111 -14.50 1.60 0.50
C ALA A 111 -13.00 1.37 0.28
N LEU A 112 -12.40 2.01 -0.72
CA LEU A 112 -10.97 1.80 -1.02
C LEU A 112 -10.07 2.65 -0.12
N ILE A 113 -10.44 3.90 0.19
CA ILE A 113 -9.56 4.82 0.93
C ILE A 113 -9.22 4.33 2.36
N VAL A 114 -10.10 3.53 2.95
CA VAL A 114 -9.93 2.96 4.29
C VAL A 114 -9.01 1.74 4.32
N GLU A 115 -8.61 1.19 3.16
CA GLU A 115 -7.69 0.05 3.10
C GLU A 115 -6.36 0.43 3.77
N PRO A 116 -5.89 -0.38 4.74
CA PRO A 116 -4.80 0.01 5.65
C PRO A 116 -3.43 0.06 4.96
N ASP A 117 -3.27 -0.59 3.81
CA ASP A 117 -2.09 -0.58 2.96
C ASP A 117 -2.37 0.06 1.58
N LEU A 118 -3.30 1.02 1.51
CA LEU A 118 -3.75 1.68 0.28
C LEU A 118 -2.60 2.04 -0.68
N MET A 119 -1.54 2.71 -0.21
CA MET A 119 -0.42 3.11 -1.09
C MET A 119 0.26 1.90 -1.73
N SER A 120 0.42 0.80 -0.98
CA SER A 120 0.95 -0.46 -1.54
C SER A 120 -0.01 -1.04 -2.59
N LEU A 121 -1.33 -0.98 -2.36
CA LEU A 121 -2.32 -1.45 -3.33
C LEU A 121 -2.31 -0.61 -4.61
N LEU A 122 -2.15 0.71 -4.54
CA LEU A 122 -2.09 1.58 -5.73
C LEU A 122 -0.88 1.27 -6.60
N TYR A 123 0.30 1.05 -6.01
CA TYR A 123 1.47 0.62 -6.78
C TYR A 123 1.29 -0.79 -7.37
N ARG A 124 0.65 -1.72 -6.64
CA ARG A 124 0.34 -3.05 -7.22
C ARG A 124 -0.68 -2.97 -8.36
N TRP A 125 -1.65 -2.06 -8.27
CA TRP A 125 -2.56 -1.79 -9.37
C TRP A 125 -1.78 -1.29 -10.59
N ARG A 126 -0.87 -0.32 -10.42
CA ARG A 126 0.03 0.11 -11.49
C ARG A 126 0.77 -1.07 -12.12
N ASP A 127 1.43 -1.88 -11.29
CA ASP A 127 2.29 -2.97 -11.78
C ASP A 127 1.49 -4.01 -12.57
N TYR A 128 0.30 -4.38 -12.10
CA TYR A 128 -0.53 -5.38 -12.76
C TYR A 128 -1.27 -4.82 -13.98
N ALA A 129 -1.65 -3.54 -13.99
CA ALA A 129 -2.27 -2.88 -15.14
C ALA A 129 -1.24 -2.48 -16.21
N GLY A 130 0.03 -2.36 -15.83
CA GLY A 130 1.13 -1.95 -16.71
C GLY A 130 1.27 -0.44 -16.90
N SER A 131 0.47 0.38 -16.22
CA SER A 131 0.59 1.85 -16.24
C SER A 131 0.05 2.49 -14.95
N LEU A 132 0.41 3.76 -14.73
CA LEU A 132 -0.13 4.57 -13.62
C LEU A 132 -1.51 5.16 -13.91
N ASP A 133 -2.05 4.99 -15.12
CA ASP A 133 -3.23 5.73 -15.59
C ASP A 133 -4.46 5.46 -14.70
N GLU A 134 -4.84 4.19 -14.55
CA GLU A 134 -6.00 3.81 -13.74
C GLU A 134 -5.91 4.24 -12.26
N PRO A 135 -4.82 3.93 -11.51
CA PRO A 135 -4.73 4.38 -10.12
C PRO A 135 -4.63 5.90 -9.98
N ARG A 136 -4.06 6.61 -10.96
CA ARG A 136 -4.00 8.09 -10.96
C ARG A 136 -5.36 8.72 -11.25
N GLU A 137 -6.10 8.20 -12.22
CA GLU A 137 -7.48 8.62 -12.49
C GLU A 137 -8.37 8.44 -11.25
N TRP A 138 -8.24 7.28 -10.57
CA TRP A 138 -8.93 7.06 -9.30
C TRP A 138 -8.52 8.08 -8.23
N MET A 139 -7.22 8.37 -8.10
CA MET A 139 -6.73 9.36 -7.13
C MET A 139 -7.31 10.75 -7.40
N VAL A 140 -7.37 11.18 -8.66
CA VAL A 140 -7.95 12.47 -9.07
C VAL A 140 -9.41 12.58 -8.62
N GLU A 141 -10.21 11.54 -8.82
CA GLU A 141 -11.60 11.53 -8.35
C GLU A 141 -11.66 11.51 -6.81
N ALA A 142 -10.80 10.74 -6.14
CA ALA A 142 -10.77 10.62 -4.69
C ALA A 142 -10.42 11.94 -3.98
N ILE A 143 -9.63 12.80 -4.60
CA ILE A 143 -9.21 14.10 -4.05
C ILE A 143 -9.96 15.30 -4.64
N ARG A 144 -11.01 15.06 -5.44
CA ARG A 144 -11.76 16.11 -6.14
C ARG A 144 -12.33 17.18 -5.21
N THR A 145 -12.69 16.79 -4.00
CA THR A 145 -13.20 17.70 -2.96
C THR A 145 -12.11 18.05 -1.95
N ASP A 146 -12.27 19.18 -1.27
CA ASP A 146 -11.34 19.65 -0.24
C ASP A 146 -11.25 18.67 0.92
N GLU A 147 -12.40 18.15 1.36
CA GLU A 147 -12.48 17.06 2.33
C GLU A 147 -11.78 15.78 1.82
N GLY A 148 -12.00 15.40 0.56
CA GLY A 148 -11.37 14.22 -0.05
C GLY A 148 -9.85 14.34 -0.08
N PHE A 149 -9.33 15.52 -0.43
CA PHE A 149 -7.90 15.81 -0.40
C PHE A 149 -7.33 15.78 1.03
N ALA A 150 -8.00 16.41 2.00
CA ALA A 150 -7.58 16.40 3.40
C ALA A 150 -7.52 14.99 4.00
N ARG A 151 -8.55 14.19 3.71
CA ARG A 151 -8.63 12.78 4.11
C ARG A 151 -7.50 11.97 3.46
N MET A 152 -7.26 12.16 2.16
CA MET A 152 -6.18 11.46 1.45
C MET A 152 -4.78 11.85 1.96
N ALA A 153 -4.54 13.13 2.25
CA ALA A 153 -3.29 13.59 2.84
C ALA A 153 -3.00 12.83 4.16
N THR A 154 -4.03 12.61 4.98
CA THR A 154 -3.90 11.82 6.21
C THR A 154 -3.52 10.35 5.93
N ARG A 155 -4.06 9.75 4.87
CA ARG A 155 -3.75 8.36 4.47
C ARG A 155 -2.35 8.19 3.89
N MET A 156 -1.85 9.21 3.18
CA MET A 156 -0.53 9.20 2.56
C MET A 156 0.60 9.52 3.55
N MET A 157 0.27 10.10 4.71
CA MET A 157 1.25 10.47 5.73
C MET A 157 1.80 9.23 6.44
N SER A 158 3.12 9.07 6.40
CA SER A 158 3.84 8.06 7.19
C SER A 158 4.12 8.59 8.58
N ARG A 159 3.91 7.73 9.59
CA ARG A 159 4.23 8.04 11.00
C ARG A 159 5.41 7.17 11.43
N GLY A 160 6.56 7.79 11.62
CA GLY A 160 7.76 7.18 12.17
C GLY A 160 7.98 7.59 13.63
N THR A 161 8.98 6.98 14.26
CA THR A 161 9.50 7.37 15.57
C THR A 161 11.01 7.43 15.48
N VAL A 162 11.59 8.58 15.77
CA VAL A 162 13.05 8.71 15.85
C VAL A 162 13.47 8.40 17.28
N HIS A 163 14.47 7.52 17.43
CA HIS A 163 15.14 7.27 18.70
C HIS A 163 16.46 8.04 18.70
N ALA A 164 16.50 9.20 19.36
CA ALA A 164 17.78 9.85 19.65
C ALA A 164 18.50 9.05 20.74
N TRP A 165 19.76 8.69 20.51
CA TRP A 165 20.56 7.89 21.44
C TRP A 165 20.74 8.67 22.74
N GLY A 166 20.05 8.26 23.81
CA GLY A 166 20.11 8.89 25.13
C GLY A 166 18.82 9.56 25.59
N ASP A 167 17.82 9.72 24.72
CA ASP A 167 16.55 10.35 25.11
C ASP A 167 15.45 9.32 25.39
N ARG A 168 14.77 9.48 26.54
CA ARG A 168 13.77 8.52 27.05
C ARG A 168 12.38 8.73 26.44
N VAL A 169 12.25 9.70 25.53
CA VAL A 169 10.99 10.08 24.89
C VAL A 169 11.17 9.96 23.37
N SER A 170 10.46 9.00 22.77
CA SER A 170 10.37 8.92 21.32
C SER A 170 9.46 10.04 20.81
N THR A 171 9.97 10.85 19.89
CA THR A 171 9.13 11.86 19.22
C THR A 171 8.55 11.24 17.94
N PRO A 172 7.22 11.19 17.79
CA PRO A 172 6.59 10.75 16.55
C PRO A 172 6.94 11.76 15.45
N HIS A 173 7.35 11.25 14.29
CA HIS A 173 7.72 12.05 13.13
C HIS A 173 6.80 11.74 11.96
N ASN A 174 6.29 12.78 11.31
CA ASN A 174 5.35 12.66 10.20
C ASN A 174 6.04 13.04 8.90
N THR A 175 5.98 12.16 7.91
CA THR A 175 6.63 12.38 6.62
C THR A 175 5.72 12.00 5.46
N PHE A 176 6.04 12.55 4.29
CA PHE A 176 5.46 12.14 3.02
C PHE A 176 6.56 11.64 2.10
N ASP A 177 6.26 10.60 1.34
CA ASP A 177 7.13 10.14 0.27
C ASP A 177 6.92 11.01 -0.98
N LYS A 178 7.98 11.69 -1.44
CA LYS A 178 7.91 12.62 -2.58
C LYS A 178 7.43 11.90 -3.85
N GLN A 179 7.96 10.71 -4.12
CA GLN A 179 7.61 9.96 -5.33
C GLN A 179 6.13 9.58 -5.34
N THR A 180 5.61 9.12 -4.21
CA THR A 180 4.20 8.75 -4.06
C THR A 180 3.27 9.96 -4.26
N ILE A 181 3.64 11.14 -3.76
CA ILE A 181 2.87 12.36 -4.06
C ILE A 181 2.94 12.68 -5.55
N ASP A 182 4.11 12.63 -6.18
CA ASP A 182 4.27 12.96 -7.60
C ASP A 182 3.53 11.99 -8.55
N ASP A 183 3.62 10.69 -8.26
CA ASP A 183 3.02 9.62 -9.05
C ASP A 183 1.49 9.70 -9.05
N PHE A 184 0.87 9.91 -7.89
CA PHE A 184 -0.59 9.80 -7.75
C PHE A 184 -1.31 11.16 -7.71
N VAL A 185 -0.70 12.21 -7.17
CA VAL A 185 -1.32 13.54 -7.03
C VAL A 185 -0.69 14.56 -7.98
N GLY A 186 0.65 14.54 -8.10
CA GLY A 186 1.45 15.58 -8.73
C GLY A 186 1.83 16.66 -7.72
N ILE A 187 3.12 17.02 -7.68
CA ILE A 187 3.67 17.98 -6.70
C ILE A 187 3.01 19.36 -6.85
N ASP A 188 2.82 19.84 -8.09
CA ASP A 188 2.21 21.15 -8.35
C ASP A 188 0.72 21.18 -7.95
N VAL A 189 0.00 20.08 -8.19
CA VAL A 189 -1.40 19.95 -7.76
C VAL A 189 -1.47 19.98 -6.23
N ALA A 190 -0.61 19.21 -5.56
CA ALA A 190 -0.53 19.22 -4.10
C ALA A 190 -0.23 20.62 -3.56
N LYS A 191 0.67 21.39 -4.21
CA LYS A 191 0.96 22.78 -3.83
C LYS A 191 -0.27 23.67 -3.92
N VAL A 192 -0.95 23.69 -5.06
CA VAL A 192 -2.15 24.52 -5.28
C VAL A 192 -3.23 24.20 -4.25
N ARG A 193 -3.47 22.90 -3.99
CA ARG A 193 -4.45 22.47 -2.98
C ARG A 193 -4.03 22.88 -1.58
N CYS A 194 -2.76 22.65 -1.21
CA CYS A 194 -2.24 23.05 0.09
C CYS A 194 -2.29 24.55 0.33
N ASP A 195 -2.12 25.40 -0.70
CA ASP A 195 -2.21 26.86 -0.56
C ASP A 195 -3.65 27.36 -0.40
N ALA A 196 -4.60 26.70 -1.07
CA ALA A 196 -6.00 27.10 -1.07
C ALA A 196 -6.73 26.73 0.24
N LEU A 197 -6.30 25.67 0.92
CA LEU A 197 -6.96 25.15 2.11
C LEU A 197 -6.44 25.80 3.40
N ASP A 198 -7.33 26.12 4.34
CA ASP A 198 -6.95 26.39 5.72
C ASP A 198 -6.99 25.08 6.53
N PRO A 199 -5.84 24.57 7.04
CA PRO A 199 -5.81 23.37 7.87
C PRO A 199 -6.65 23.47 9.16
N ALA A 200 -7.02 24.67 9.61
CA ALA A 200 -7.89 24.85 10.77
C ALA A 200 -9.35 24.43 10.50
N GLU A 201 -9.79 24.45 9.24
CA GLU A 201 -11.13 24.01 8.83
C GLU A 201 -11.29 22.48 8.83
N PHE A 202 -10.16 21.76 8.86
CA PHE A 202 -10.10 20.29 8.83
C PHE A 202 -9.40 19.75 10.08
N PRO A 203 -9.98 19.86 11.29
CA PRO A 203 -9.29 19.56 12.54
C PRO A 203 -8.73 18.13 12.62
N GLU A 204 -9.41 17.14 12.01
CA GLU A 204 -8.96 15.74 11.95
C GLU A 204 -7.77 15.52 11.00
N HIS A 205 -7.57 16.42 10.04
CA HIS A 205 -6.59 16.28 8.95
C HIS A 205 -5.53 17.40 8.95
N GLY A 206 -5.68 18.40 9.83
CA GLY A 206 -4.88 19.62 9.80
C GLY A 206 -3.39 19.39 10.03
N GLU A 207 -3.01 18.39 10.82
CA GLU A 207 -1.61 17.98 10.97
C GLU A 207 -1.02 17.45 9.66
N ALA A 208 -1.76 16.60 8.95
CA ALA A 208 -1.34 16.05 7.66
C ALA A 208 -1.24 17.15 6.61
N LEU A 209 -2.22 18.06 6.53
CA LEU A 209 -2.21 19.19 5.60
C LEU A 209 -1.03 20.14 5.85
N ARG A 210 -0.75 20.49 7.12
CA ARG A 210 0.41 21.33 7.47
C ARG A 210 1.73 20.67 7.13
N THR A 211 1.85 19.37 7.42
CA THR A 211 3.05 18.60 7.13
C THR A 211 3.26 18.50 5.62
N LEU A 212 2.21 18.17 4.85
CA LEU A 212 2.27 18.08 3.40
C LEU A 212 2.66 19.41 2.76
N ARG A 213 2.05 20.53 3.19
CA ARG A 213 2.41 21.87 2.70
C ARG A 213 3.91 22.13 2.86
N ARG A 214 4.45 21.84 4.05
CA ARG A 214 5.89 22.00 4.32
C ARG A 214 6.74 21.10 3.43
N SER A 215 6.38 19.83 3.28
CA SER A 215 7.10 18.89 2.42
C SER A 215 7.13 19.39 0.97
N VAL A 216 6.00 19.84 0.44
CA VAL A 216 5.89 20.38 -0.93
C VAL A 216 6.72 21.65 -1.11
N ASP A 217 6.70 22.58 -0.14
CA ASP A 217 7.54 23.80 -0.19
C ASP A 217 9.03 23.47 -0.26
N ILE A 218 9.49 22.48 0.51
CA ILE A 218 10.88 21.99 0.48
C ILE A 218 11.20 21.35 -0.87
N TRP A 219 10.31 20.51 -1.39
CA TRP A 219 10.53 19.82 -2.67
C TRP A 219 10.59 20.76 -3.87
N LEU A 220 9.91 21.91 -3.78
CA LEU A 220 9.92 22.98 -4.78
C LEU A 220 11.03 24.03 -4.54
N GLY A 221 11.81 23.90 -3.46
CA GLY A 221 12.87 24.86 -3.11
C GLY A 221 12.36 26.22 -2.64
N LEU A 222 11.08 26.31 -2.26
CA LEU A 222 10.46 27.53 -1.72
C LEU A 222 10.81 27.76 -0.24
N ARG A 223 11.36 26.72 0.41
CA ARG A 223 11.78 26.72 1.80
C ARG A 223 13.05 25.89 1.96
N GLU A 224 14.00 26.39 2.76
CA GLU A 224 15.17 25.61 3.15
C GLU A 224 14.79 24.47 4.11
N ARG A 225 15.46 23.33 3.96
CA ARG A 225 15.25 22.18 4.85
C ARG A 225 15.78 22.53 6.25
N ASP A 226 14.89 22.63 7.22
CA ASP A 226 15.26 22.78 8.63
C ASP A 226 15.90 21.46 9.13
N PRO A 227 16.90 21.48 10.03
CA PRO A 227 17.35 20.26 10.73
C PRO A 227 16.24 19.46 11.44
N PHE A 228 15.06 20.05 11.66
CA PHE A 228 13.86 19.36 12.17
C PHE A 228 12.89 18.87 11.08
N ASP A 229 13.19 19.11 9.80
CA ASP A 229 12.45 18.62 8.64
C ASP A 229 13.11 17.34 8.10
N PHE A 230 12.74 16.18 8.67
CA PHE A 230 13.23 14.86 8.21
C PHE A 230 12.39 14.26 7.10
#